data_AF-A0AAD9BP79-F1
#
_entry.id   AF-A0AAD9BP79-F1
#
_cell.length_a   1.000
_cell.length_b   1.000
_cell.length_c   1.000
_cell.angle_alpha   90.00
_cell.angle_beta   90.00
_cell.angle_gamma   90.00
#
_symmetry.space_group_name_H-M   'P 1'
#
loop_
_entity.id
_entity.type
_entity.pdbx_description
1 polymer ?
#
loop_
_entity_poly.entity_id
_entity_poly.type
_entity_poly.pdbx_seq_one_letter_code
_entity_poly.pdbx_strand_id
1 'polypeptide(L)'
;MALLMEDDDDESKHKHFNYDKIVEEQNLSKQKKKKLLKKKKGEEKLEGDEFQVDVKDPRFQAMFTSHLFNLDPSNPSYKKTKATQSIQVEKQRRREEEQRRTEEQLSAQSLPKTQGEKRENENDSEGAETTSKKAIDPSLSLLIKSIKSKTEQFQARKKQKLM
;
A
#
# COMPACT_ATOMS: atom_id res chain seq x y z
N MET A 1 -2.79 13.39 57.19
CA MET A 1 -3.22 13.77 55.82
C MET A 1 -4.65 13.29 55.69
N ALA A 2 -5.63 14.19 55.80
CA ALA A 2 -7.05 13.86 55.72
C ALA A 2 -7.48 13.93 54.25
N LEU A 3 -8.03 12.83 53.73
CA LEU A 3 -8.62 12.78 52.40
C LEU A 3 -10.05 13.33 52.52
N LEU A 4 -10.25 14.57 52.06
CA LEU A 4 -11.57 15.18 51.93
C LEU A 4 -12.26 14.46 50.75
N MET A 5 -13.20 13.58 51.07
CA MET A 5 -14.22 13.12 50.13
C MET A 5 -15.15 14.31 49.92
N GLU A 6 -14.87 15.10 48.89
CA GLU A 6 -15.76 16.16 48.41
C GLU A 6 -16.80 15.50 47.49
N ASP A 7 -18.06 15.80 47.79
CA ASP A 7 -19.25 15.05 47.43
C ASP A 7 -19.52 14.89 45.92
N ASP A 8 -20.20 13.78 45.65
CA ASP A 8 -20.74 13.26 44.40
C ASP A 8 -21.73 14.20 43.66
N ASP A 9 -21.26 15.20 42.91
CA ASP A 9 -22.10 15.95 41.94
C ASP A 9 -21.50 16.05 40.51
N ASP A 10 -20.25 15.59 40.30
CA ASP A 10 -19.54 15.69 39.02
C ASP A 10 -19.37 14.36 38.25
N GLU A 11 -20.06 13.29 38.66
CA GLU A 11 -20.03 12.00 37.93
C GLU A 11 -20.49 12.13 36.46
N SER A 12 -21.31 13.14 36.16
CA SER A 12 -21.80 13.43 34.80
C SER A 12 -20.77 14.11 33.87
N LYS A 13 -19.65 14.63 34.39
CA LYS A 13 -18.58 15.27 33.60
C LYS A 13 -17.46 14.33 33.18
N HIS A 14 -17.37 13.14 33.76
CA HIS A 14 -16.32 12.19 33.41
C HIS A 14 -16.66 11.44 32.11
N LYS A 15 -16.27 12.02 30.97
CA LYS A 15 -16.24 11.30 29.69
C LYS A 15 -15.20 10.18 29.76
N HIS A 16 -15.62 8.97 30.10
CA HIS A 16 -14.73 7.82 30.12
C HIS A 16 -14.19 7.49 28.72
N PHE A 17 -12.89 7.18 28.64
CA PHE A 17 -12.24 6.71 27.43
C PHE A 17 -12.85 5.38 27.00
N ASN A 18 -13.54 5.39 25.86
CA ASN A 18 -14.17 4.21 25.28
C ASN A 18 -13.49 3.91 23.95
N TYR A 19 -12.56 2.95 23.95
CA TYR A 19 -11.81 2.57 22.75
C TYR A 19 -12.74 2.18 21.59
N ASP A 20 -13.75 1.35 21.87
CA ASP A 20 -14.66 0.88 20.83
C ASP A 20 -15.45 2.02 20.17
N LYS A 21 -15.88 3.01 20.96
CA LYS A 21 -16.56 4.21 20.43
C LYS A 21 -15.63 5.01 19.51
N ILE A 22 -14.35 5.15 19.89
CA ILE A 22 -13.35 5.86 19.08
C ILE A 22 -13.10 5.12 17.76
N VAL A 23 -12.95 3.80 17.81
CA VAL A 23 -12.75 2.98 16.62
C VAL A 23 -13.96 3.07 15.68
N GLU A 24 -15.17 2.99 16.22
CA GLU A 24 -16.40 3.14 15.43
C GLU A 24 -16.48 4.53 14.80
N GLU A 25 -16.23 5.59 15.57
CA GLU A 25 -16.27 6.97 15.09
C GLU A 25 -15.26 7.26 13.98
N GLN A 26 -14.06 6.68 14.07
CA GLN A 26 -13.05 6.77 13.03
C GLN A 26 -13.39 5.95 11.79
N ASN A 27 -14.14 4.86 11.93
CA ASN A 27 -14.56 3.99 10.83
C ASN A 27 -15.87 4.40 10.13
N LEU A 28 -16.63 5.33 10.70
CA LEU A 28 -17.86 5.83 10.09
C LEU A 28 -17.59 6.54 8.77
N SER A 29 -18.43 6.25 7.77
CA SER A 29 -18.39 6.98 6.49
C SER A 29 -18.72 8.46 6.68
N LYS A 30 -18.21 9.32 5.77
CA LYS A 30 -18.47 10.77 5.79
C LYS A 30 -19.96 11.11 5.90
N GLN A 31 -20.83 10.33 5.25
CA GLN A 31 -22.29 10.50 5.31
C GLN A 31 -22.88 10.12 6.67
N LYS A 32 -22.48 8.96 7.23
CA LYS A 32 -22.97 8.52 8.54
C LYS A 32 -22.49 9.46 9.64
N LYS A 33 -21.24 9.94 9.57
CA LYS A 33 -20.68 10.96 10.45
C LYS A 33 -21.51 12.25 10.41
N LYS A 34 -21.84 12.77 9.21
CA LYS A 34 -22.70 13.96 9.06
C LYS A 34 -24.11 13.76 9.65
N LYS A 35 -24.70 12.56 9.53
CA LYS A 35 -26.00 12.23 10.13
C LYS A 35 -25.92 12.16 11.66
N LEU A 36 -24.85 11.59 12.21
CA LEU A 36 -24.64 11.50 13.65
C LEU A 36 -24.42 12.89 14.27
N LEU A 37 -23.63 13.76 13.63
CA LEU A 37 -23.46 15.16 14.05
C LEU A 37 -24.77 15.95 14.09
N LYS A 38 -25.69 15.67 13.16
CA LYS A 38 -27.03 16.30 13.17
C LYS A 38 -27.92 15.80 14.30
N LYS A 39 -27.76 14.52 14.70
CA LYS A 39 -28.55 13.89 15.78
C LYS A 39 -28.00 14.20 17.17
N LYS A 40 -26.68 14.19 17.33
CA LYS A 40 -25.95 14.44 18.58
C LYS A 40 -25.61 15.93 18.75
N LYS A 41 -26.51 16.84 18.40
CA LYS A 41 -26.26 18.29 18.38
C LYS A 41 -25.93 18.91 19.76
N GLY A 42 -25.95 18.11 20.84
CA GLY A 42 -25.53 18.50 22.19
C GLY A 42 -24.55 17.51 22.86
N GLU A 43 -24.15 16.43 22.19
CA GLU A 43 -23.06 15.58 22.69
C GLU A 43 -21.79 16.19 22.11
N GLU A 44 -21.03 16.89 22.95
CA GLU A 44 -19.74 17.43 22.59
C GLU A 44 -18.94 16.34 21.89
N LYS A 45 -18.67 16.58 20.61
CA LYS A 45 -17.65 15.90 19.80
C LYS A 45 -16.52 15.55 20.76
N LEU A 46 -16.09 14.29 20.82
CA LEU A 46 -14.81 13.96 21.47
C LEU A 46 -13.83 15.01 20.98
N GLU A 47 -13.40 15.88 21.90
CA GLU A 47 -12.69 17.10 21.59
C GLU A 47 -11.57 16.77 20.63
N GLY A 48 -11.42 17.58 19.58
CA GLY A 48 -10.69 17.26 18.36
C GLY A 48 -9.60 16.22 18.54
N ASP A 49 -9.85 15.00 18.06
CA ASP A 49 -8.89 13.90 18.02
C ASP A 49 -7.71 14.28 17.11
N GLU A 50 -6.79 15.05 17.70
CA GLU A 50 -5.56 15.63 17.14
C GLU A 50 -4.33 14.80 17.52
N PHE A 51 -4.55 13.67 18.20
CA PHE A 51 -3.49 12.72 18.51
C PHE A 51 -2.90 12.14 17.22
N GLN A 52 -1.59 12.34 17.05
CA GLN A 52 -0.82 11.77 15.96
C GLN A 52 0.22 10.80 16.53
N VAL A 53 0.29 9.60 15.96
CA VAL A 53 1.29 8.60 16.35
C VAL A 53 2.64 8.97 15.73
N ASP A 54 3.68 9.00 16.55
CA ASP A 54 5.06 9.09 16.06
C ASP A 54 5.49 7.77 15.43
N VAL A 55 5.60 7.79 14.10
CA VAL A 55 5.96 6.62 13.29
C VAL A 55 7.48 6.39 13.24
N LYS A 56 8.27 7.33 13.77
CA LYS A 56 9.73 7.27 13.81
C LYS A 56 10.28 6.82 15.16
N ASP A 57 9.42 6.57 16.14
CA ASP A 57 9.84 6.09 17.46
C ASP A 57 10.51 4.70 17.36
N PRO A 58 11.77 4.55 17.83
CA PRO A 58 12.50 3.29 17.81
C PRO A 58 11.78 2.12 18.49
N ARG A 59 10.93 2.40 19.49
CA ARG A 59 10.18 1.35 20.21
C ARG A 59 9.23 0.58 19.31
N PHE A 60 8.74 1.21 18.24
CA PHE A 60 7.83 0.59 17.29
C PHE A 60 8.53 0.10 16.02
N GLN A 61 9.86 0.10 15.97
CA GLN A 61 10.62 -0.34 14.79
C GLN A 61 10.30 -1.79 14.38
N ALA A 62 9.97 -2.64 15.35
CA ALA A 62 9.56 -4.03 15.11
C ALA A 62 8.32 -4.16 14.20
N MET A 63 7.42 -3.16 14.18
CA MET A 63 6.23 -3.14 13.32
C MET A 63 6.57 -3.04 11.83
N PHE A 64 7.72 -2.43 11.51
CA PHE A 64 8.18 -2.23 10.14
C PHE A 64 9.09 -3.37 9.68
N THR A 65 9.90 -3.91 10.58
CA THR A 65 10.98 -4.86 10.26
C THR A 65 10.58 -6.32 10.45
N SER A 66 9.81 -6.65 11.49
CA SER A 66 9.45 -8.03 11.80
C SER A 66 8.09 -8.40 11.23
N HIS A 67 7.98 -9.61 10.69
CA HIS A 67 6.74 -10.14 10.13
C HIS A 67 5.69 -10.47 11.20
N LEU A 68 6.11 -10.73 12.45
CA LEU A 68 5.22 -11.12 13.55
C LEU A 68 4.27 -9.99 13.97
N PHE A 69 4.67 -8.75 13.74
CA PHE A 69 3.92 -7.55 14.14
C PHE A 69 3.26 -6.85 12.95
N ASN A 70 3.05 -7.57 11.84
CA ASN A 70 2.41 -7.03 10.65
C ASN A 70 0.91 -6.76 10.87
N LEU A 71 0.46 -5.55 10.52
CA LEU A 71 -0.95 -5.16 10.55
C LEU A 71 -1.68 -5.68 9.30
N ASP A 72 -2.41 -6.80 9.42
CA ASP A 72 -3.17 -7.42 8.32
C ASP A 72 -4.69 -7.15 8.45
N PRO A 73 -5.34 -6.53 7.44
CA PRO A 73 -6.78 -6.34 7.38
C PRO A 73 -7.63 -7.62 7.46
N SER A 74 -7.04 -8.77 7.16
CA SER A 74 -7.71 -10.09 7.19
C SER A 74 -7.82 -10.65 8.61
N ASN A 75 -7.06 -10.11 9.58
CA ASN A 75 -7.10 -10.56 10.97
C ASN A 75 -8.30 -9.92 11.71
N PRO A 76 -9.12 -10.70 12.46
CA PRO A 76 -10.24 -10.17 13.24
C PRO A 76 -9.85 -9.09 14.26
N SER A 77 -8.60 -9.13 14.74
CA SER A 77 -8.06 -8.15 15.69
C SER A 77 -7.72 -6.80 15.04
N TYR A 78 -7.81 -6.71 13.70
CA TYR A 78 -7.46 -5.50 12.98
C TYR A 78 -8.48 -4.38 13.21
N LYS A 79 -8.03 -3.30 13.84
CA LYS A 79 -8.81 -2.08 14.03
C LYS A 79 -8.34 -1.00 13.06
N LYS A 80 -9.22 -0.58 12.18
CA LYS A 80 -9.00 0.49 11.19
C LYS A 80 -9.05 1.87 11.85
N THR A 81 -8.04 2.18 12.66
CA THR A 81 -7.88 3.51 13.26
C THR A 81 -7.01 4.41 12.38
N LYS A 82 -7.06 5.73 12.60
CA LYS A 82 -6.16 6.68 11.90
C LYS A 82 -4.68 6.36 12.15
N ALA A 83 -4.34 5.97 13.37
CA ALA A 83 -3.01 5.54 13.78
C ALA A 83 -2.55 4.29 13.01
N THR A 84 -3.41 3.27 12.91
CA THR A 84 -3.12 2.05 12.13
C THR A 84 -2.84 2.40 10.66
N GLN A 85 -3.60 3.34 10.09
CA GLN A 85 -3.41 3.78 8.71
C GLN A 85 -2.10 4.55 8.52
N SER A 86 -1.70 5.43 9.44
CA SER A 86 -0.42 6.16 9.33
C SER A 86 0.78 5.21 9.34
N ILE A 87 0.74 4.19 10.20
CA ILE A 87 1.78 3.15 10.27
C ILE A 87 1.86 2.36 8.94
N GLN A 88 0.72 2.01 8.33
CA GLN A 88 0.70 1.32 7.05
C GLN A 88 1.29 2.15 5.91
N VAL A 89 0.94 3.44 5.84
CA VAL A 89 1.49 4.37 4.84
C VAL A 89 3.00 4.50 4.99
N GLU A 90 3.51 4.68 6.21
CA GLU A 90 4.95 4.74 6.44
C GLU A 90 5.65 3.42 6.09
N LYS A 91 5.04 2.28 6.40
CA LYS A 91 5.59 0.98 6.02
C LYS A 91 5.69 0.81 4.51
N GLN A 92 4.67 1.25 3.78
CA GLN A 92 4.69 1.27 2.33
C GLN A 92 5.80 2.18 1.80
N ARG A 93 5.92 3.39 2.35
CA ARG A 93 6.98 4.35 2.01
C ARG A 93 8.37 3.74 2.19
N ARG A 94 8.64 3.08 3.32
CA ARG A 94 9.93 2.41 3.58
C ARG A 94 10.22 1.28 2.58
N ARG A 95 9.21 0.49 2.21
CA ARG A 95 9.36 -0.58 1.21
C ARG A 95 9.72 0.00 -0.16
N GLU A 96 9.08 1.08 -0.57
CA GLU A 96 9.39 1.76 -1.84
C GLU A 96 10.82 2.32 -1.84
N GLU A 97 11.30 2.87 -0.72
CA GLU A 97 12.68 3.32 -0.57
C GLU A 97 13.70 2.18 -0.61
N GLU A 98 13.42 1.05 0.06
CA GLU A 98 14.27 -0.14 0.02
C GLU A 98 14.36 -0.72 -1.39
N GLN A 99 13.24 -0.75 -2.12
CA GLN A 99 13.22 -1.20 -3.52
C GLN A 99 14.10 -0.29 -4.40
N ARG A 100 13.95 1.03 -4.29
CA ARG A 100 14.79 1.99 -5.03
C ARG A 100 16.27 1.81 -4.72
N ARG A 101 16.64 1.67 -3.44
CA ARG A 101 18.04 1.41 -3.03
C ARG A 101 18.59 0.11 -3.62
N THR A 102 17.77 -0.94 -3.63
CA THR A 102 18.17 -2.24 -4.18
C THR A 102 18.35 -2.16 -5.70
N GLU A 103 17.45 -1.46 -6.40
CA GLU A 103 17.57 -1.22 -7.85
C GLU A 103 18.83 -0.41 -8.21
N GLU A 104 19.14 0.64 -7.43
CA GLU A 104 20.36 1.43 -7.60
C GLU A 104 21.62 0.59 -7.38
N GLN A 105 21.66 -0.24 -6.33
CA GLN A 105 22.79 -1.14 -6.05
C GLN A 105 22.98 -2.21 -7.14
N LEU A 106 21.89 -2.79 -7.64
CA LEU A 106 21.92 -3.74 -8.76
C LEU A 106 22.37 -3.07 -10.06
N SER A 107 21.97 -1.82 -10.30
CA SER A 107 22.41 -1.04 -11.46
C SER A 107 23.91 -0.72 -11.42
N ALA A 108 24.44 -0.36 -10.24
CA ALA A 108 25.84 -0.02 -10.03
C ALA A 108 26.79 -1.24 -10.13
N GLN A 109 26.32 -2.45 -9.78
CA GLN A 109 27.08 -3.69 -9.96
C GLN A 109 27.06 -4.22 -11.41
N SER A 110 26.21 -3.67 -12.28
CA SER A 110 26.04 -4.15 -13.67
C SER A 110 26.94 -3.48 -14.72
N LEU A 111 27.92 -2.64 -14.33
CA LEU A 111 28.92 -2.08 -15.25
C LEU A 111 29.96 -3.14 -15.64
N PRO A 112 30.00 -3.64 -16.89
CA PRO A 112 31.02 -4.58 -17.31
C PRO A 112 32.29 -3.82 -17.71
N LYS A 113 33.42 -4.16 -17.09
CA LYS A 113 34.74 -3.96 -17.69
C LYS A 113 34.90 -5.00 -18.80
N THR A 114 34.69 -4.62 -20.06
CA THR A 114 35.32 -5.29 -21.21
C THR A 114 35.44 -4.30 -22.37
N GLN A 115 36.69 -3.98 -22.68
CA GLN A 115 37.12 -3.24 -23.86
C GLN A 115 36.91 -4.07 -25.13
N GLY A 116 36.51 -3.40 -26.22
CA GLY A 116 36.88 -3.69 -27.61
C GLY A 116 36.28 -4.93 -28.27
N GLU A 117 35.38 -4.72 -29.24
CA GLU A 117 35.67 -4.92 -30.67
C GLU A 117 34.46 -4.55 -31.54
N LYS A 118 34.76 -3.87 -32.65
CA LYS A 118 33.83 -3.53 -33.73
C LYS A 118 33.29 -4.81 -34.39
N ARG A 119 32.03 -4.78 -34.84
CA ARG A 119 31.66 -5.29 -36.16
C ARG A 119 30.30 -4.74 -36.60
N GLU A 120 30.36 -4.13 -37.77
CA GLU A 120 29.27 -3.62 -38.60
C GLU A 120 28.43 -4.80 -39.11
N ASN A 121 27.09 -4.67 -39.16
CA ASN A 121 26.35 -4.94 -40.38
C ASN A 121 24.91 -4.39 -40.29
N GLU A 122 24.54 -3.65 -41.32
CA GLU A 122 23.18 -3.23 -41.60
C GLU A 122 22.36 -4.43 -42.10
N ASN A 123 21.09 -4.53 -41.69
CA ASN A 123 20.01 -4.71 -42.66
C ASN A 123 18.64 -4.44 -42.04
N ASP A 124 17.86 -3.85 -42.91
CA ASP A 124 16.60 -3.15 -42.77
C ASP A 124 15.40 -4.10 -42.65
N SER A 125 14.40 -3.75 -41.82
CA SER A 125 12.98 -4.02 -42.09
C SER A 125 12.09 -3.37 -41.03
N GLU A 126 11.34 -2.38 -41.49
CA GLU A 126 10.39 -1.54 -40.78
C GLU A 126 9.22 -2.28 -40.10
N GLY A 127 8.72 -1.69 -39.00
CA GLY A 127 7.35 -1.98 -38.52
C GLY A 127 7.10 -1.81 -37.03
N ALA A 128 6.71 -0.59 -36.63
CA ALA A 128 5.95 -0.22 -35.42
C ALA A 128 6.68 -0.19 -34.04
N GLU A 129 7.29 0.96 -33.76
CA GLU A 129 7.07 1.83 -32.58
C GLU A 129 6.84 1.23 -31.18
N THR A 130 7.86 1.44 -30.33
CA THR A 130 7.80 1.79 -28.89
C THR A 130 7.54 0.69 -27.85
N THR A 131 8.62 0.17 -27.24
CA THR A 131 8.97 0.38 -25.82
C THR A 131 10.33 -0.25 -25.52
N SER A 132 11.05 0.37 -24.61
CA SER A 132 12.46 0.17 -24.26
C SER A 132 12.89 -1.30 -24.07
N LYS A 133 14.05 -1.65 -24.65
CA LYS A 133 14.77 -2.92 -24.48
C LYS A 133 15.25 -3.08 -23.02
N LYS A 134 14.37 -3.41 -22.09
CA LYS A 134 14.74 -4.11 -20.85
C LYS A 134 14.83 -5.59 -21.22
N ALA A 135 15.85 -6.31 -20.76
CA ALA A 135 16.01 -7.74 -21.05
C ALA A 135 14.73 -8.49 -20.61
N ILE A 136 13.83 -8.77 -21.55
CA ILE A 136 12.58 -9.48 -21.29
C ILE A 136 12.96 -10.90 -20.92
N ASP A 137 12.43 -11.38 -19.80
CA ASP A 137 12.59 -12.76 -19.35
C ASP A 137 12.37 -13.73 -20.53
N PRO A 138 13.31 -14.64 -20.84
CA PRO A 138 13.15 -15.63 -21.90
C PRO A 138 11.83 -16.40 -21.81
N SER A 139 11.30 -16.61 -20.60
CA SER A 139 9.98 -17.21 -20.36
C SER A 139 8.84 -16.38 -20.96
N LEU A 140 8.87 -15.05 -20.78
CA LEU A 140 7.84 -14.16 -21.29
C LEU A 140 7.87 -14.07 -22.82
N SER A 141 9.06 -14.12 -23.42
CA SER A 141 9.22 -14.17 -24.88
C SER A 141 8.61 -15.45 -25.49
N LEU A 142 8.78 -16.60 -24.82
CA LEU A 142 8.16 -17.86 -25.22
C LEU A 142 6.64 -17.81 -25.07
N LEU A 143 6.14 -17.21 -24.00
CA LEU A 143 4.70 -17.04 -23.78
C LEU A 143 4.07 -16.17 -24.87
N ILE A 144 4.66 -15.02 -25.20
CA ILE A 144 4.17 -14.13 -26.25
C ILE A 144 4.16 -14.84 -27.61
N LYS A 145 5.21 -15.60 -27.95
CA LYS A 145 5.24 -16.43 -29.17
C LYS A 145 4.11 -17.46 -29.18
N SER A 146 3.83 -18.11 -28.05
CA SER A 146 2.76 -19.11 -27.96
C SER A 146 1.37 -18.51 -28.15
N ILE A 147 1.13 -17.32 -27.58
CA ILE A 147 -0.15 -16.60 -27.69
C ILE A 147 -0.37 -16.11 -29.12
N LYS A 148 0.65 -15.52 -29.76
CA LYS A 148 0.58 -15.11 -31.18
C LYS A 148 0.27 -16.30 -32.09
N SER A 149 1.02 -17.39 -31.95
CA SER A 149 0.80 -18.61 -32.75
C SER A 149 -0.62 -19.18 -32.56
N LYS A 150 -1.12 -19.24 -31.33
CA LYS A 150 -2.47 -19.75 -31.05
C LYS A 150 -3.56 -18.85 -31.62
N THR A 151 -3.34 -17.54 -31.62
CA THR A 151 -4.29 -16.55 -32.14
C THR A 151 -4.37 -16.62 -33.66
N GLU A 152 -3.22 -16.71 -34.34
CA GLU A 152 -3.15 -16.89 -35.80
C GLU A 152 -3.82 -18.19 -36.25
N GLN A 153 -3.58 -19.30 -35.54
CA GLN A 153 -4.25 -20.57 -35.82
C GLN A 153 -5.77 -20.47 -35.67
N PHE A 154 -6.25 -19.77 -34.64
CA PHE A 154 -7.69 -19.56 -34.45
C PHE A 154 -8.29 -18.72 -35.58
N GLN A 155 -7.61 -17.65 -36.00
CA GLN A 155 -8.06 -16.80 -37.10
C GLN A 155 -8.05 -17.55 -38.44
N ALA A 156 -7.02 -18.37 -38.70
CA ALA A 156 -6.94 -19.20 -39.90
C ALA A 156 -8.10 -20.22 -39.95
N ARG A 157 -8.39 -20.90 -38.84
CA ARG A 157 -9.53 -21.84 -38.73
C ARG A 157 -10.88 -21.14 -38.88
N LYS A 158 -11.04 -19.94 -38.33
CA LYS A 158 -12.26 -19.13 -38.48
C LYS A 158 -12.50 -18.75 -39.95
N LYS A 159 -11.45 -18.38 -40.68
CA LYS A 159 -11.54 -18.05 -42.11
C LYS A 159 -11.88 -19.28 -42.97
N GLN A 160 -11.35 -20.46 -42.63
CA GLN A 160 -11.68 -21.72 -43.32
C GLN A 160 -13.11 -22.21 -43.09
N LYS A 161 -13.76 -21.85 -41.97
CA LYS A 161 -15.15 -22.23 -41.68
C LYS A 161 -16.18 -21.28 -42.31
N LEU A 162 -15.73 -20.15 -42.86
CA LEU A 162 -16.58 -19.12 -43.47
C LEU A 162 -16.56 -19.18 -45.02
N MET A 163 -15.68 -20.00 -45.61
CA MET A 163 -15.74 -20.41 -47.01
C MET A 163 -16.38 -21.79 -47.11
#